data_AF-A0A1E1WZZ5-F1
#
_entry.id   AF-A0A1E1WZZ5-F1
#
_cell.length_a   1.000
_cell.length_b   1.000
_cell.length_c   1.000
_cell.angle_alpha   90.00
_cell.angle_beta   90.00
_cell.angle_gamma   90.00
#
_symmetry.space_group_name_H-M   'P 1'
#
loop_
_entity.id
_entity.type
_entity.pdbx_description
1 polymer ?
#
loop_
_entity_poly.entity_id
_entity_poly.type
_entity_poly.pdbx_seq_one_letter_code
_entity_poly.pdbx_strand_id
1 'polypeptide(L)'
;MKAAAISALLVAFAVILVSQANEESYEDSDQHEFQFCNGTFSEAKNNTLECVLKYNHSDSRRLRDYKENSSATPEQIWSGLCTNPNAFFANISKMEGRNHSEIEDLDLEEPFEKCEEVVLSKEISLS
;
A
#
# COMPACT_ATOMS: atom_id res chain seq x y z
N MET A 1 20.13 65.17 -23.41
CA MET A 1 21.19 65.23 -22.38
C MET A 1 20.65 64.68 -21.08
N LYS A 2 21.41 63.74 -20.48
CA LYS A 2 21.57 63.45 -19.04
C LYS A 2 20.33 62.90 -18.29
N ALA A 3 20.30 61.61 -17.99
CA ALA A 3 20.94 60.91 -16.86
C ALA A 3 20.07 61.03 -15.60
N ALA A 4 19.41 59.93 -15.19
CA ALA A 4 19.81 59.04 -14.08
C ALA A 4 19.30 59.63 -12.73
N ALA A 5 18.79 58.87 -11.74
CA ALA A 5 19.12 57.51 -11.35
C ALA A 5 18.18 57.04 -10.19
N ILE A 6 18.20 55.72 -9.89
CA ILE A 6 18.10 55.08 -8.53
C ILE A 6 16.67 55.07 -7.90
N SER A 7 16.10 54.01 -7.32
CA SER A 7 16.54 52.69 -6.84
C SER A 7 15.37 51.76 -6.51
N ALA A 8 15.69 50.46 -6.37
CA ALA A 8 15.02 49.40 -5.59
C ALA A 8 13.63 48.95 -6.11
N LEU A 9 13.32 47.66 -6.26
CA LEU A 9 13.62 46.55 -5.36
C LEU A 9 13.53 45.23 -6.15
N LEU A 10 14.52 44.34 -5.98
CA LEU A 10 14.45 42.95 -6.43
C LEU A 10 13.36 42.24 -5.62
N VAL A 11 12.34 41.75 -6.30
CA VAL A 11 11.41 40.76 -5.73
C VAL A 11 11.39 39.59 -6.69
N ALA A 12 12.41 38.72 -6.55
CA ALA A 12 12.29 37.33 -6.93
C ALA A 12 11.28 36.71 -5.96
N PHE A 13 10.08 36.38 -6.44
CA PHE A 13 9.23 35.42 -5.75
C PHE A 13 8.98 34.22 -6.65
N ALA A 14 9.21 33.08 -6.02
CA ALA A 14 9.37 31.77 -6.60
C ALA A 14 8.08 31.29 -7.28
N VAL A 15 8.29 30.55 -8.37
CA VAL A 15 7.39 29.47 -8.79
C VAL A 15 7.28 28.47 -7.63
N ILE A 16 6.07 27.95 -7.33
CA ILE A 16 5.65 26.92 -6.33
C ILE A 16 4.39 27.50 -5.62
N LEU A 17 3.14 27.05 -5.75
CA LEU A 17 2.53 25.71 -5.85
C LEU A 17 1.25 25.79 -6.69
N VAL A 18 1.15 24.99 -7.76
CA VAL A 18 -0.15 24.51 -8.23
C VAL A 18 -0.38 23.16 -7.54
N SER A 19 -1.57 23.01 -6.96
CA SER A 19 -2.13 21.80 -6.31
C SER A 19 -1.86 21.63 -4.81
N GLN A 20 -2.44 22.50 -3.99
CA GLN A 20 -2.95 22.10 -2.66
C GLN A 20 -4.28 22.84 -2.43
N ALA A 21 -5.34 22.31 -3.03
CA ALA A 21 -6.72 22.68 -2.74
C ALA A 21 -7.62 21.52 -3.15
N ASN A 22 -7.66 20.49 -2.30
CA ASN A 22 -8.92 19.82 -2.00
C ASN A 22 -8.79 19.24 -0.58
N GLU A 23 -8.94 20.14 0.39
CA GLU A 23 -9.38 19.76 1.73
C GLU A 23 -10.83 19.28 1.59
N GLU A 24 -11.03 17.97 1.55
CA GLU A 24 -12.26 17.36 2.01
C GLU A 24 -11.89 16.35 3.09
N SER A 25 -12.08 16.80 4.32
CA SER A 25 -12.07 16.03 5.55
C SER A 25 -13.09 14.91 5.49
N TYR A 26 -12.67 13.64 5.59
CA TYR A 26 -13.51 12.60 6.16
C TYR A 26 -12.65 11.63 6.96
N GLU A 27 -12.87 11.72 8.27
CA GLU A 27 -12.86 10.66 9.27
C GLU A 27 -11.57 9.83 9.46
N ASP A 28 -11.07 10.01 10.68
CA ASP A 28 -10.28 9.12 11.51
C ASP A 28 -10.81 7.67 11.42
N SER A 29 -10.52 6.97 10.32
CA SER A 29 -10.57 5.52 10.31
C SER A 29 -9.34 5.07 11.08
N ASP A 30 -9.53 4.64 12.31
CA ASP A 30 -8.61 3.79 13.07
C ASP A 30 -8.20 2.62 12.16
N GLN A 31 -7.19 2.84 11.31
CA GLN A 31 -6.58 1.80 10.50
C GLN A 31 -5.95 0.87 11.50
N HIS A 32 -6.51 -0.33 11.66
CA HIS A 32 -5.77 -1.44 12.25
C HIS A 32 -4.53 -1.63 11.37
N GLU A 33 -3.41 -1.04 11.79
CA GLU A 33 -2.13 -1.19 11.15
C GLU A 33 -1.69 -2.63 11.40
N PHE A 34 -1.98 -3.51 10.43
CA PHE A 34 -1.55 -4.91 10.44
C PHE A 34 -0.09 -4.99 10.88
N GLN A 35 0.23 -5.85 11.86
CA GLN A 35 1.64 -6.06 12.25
C GLN A 35 2.48 -6.51 11.04
N PHE A 36 1.83 -7.14 10.07
CA PHE A 36 2.37 -7.50 8.77
C PHE A 36 3.14 -6.36 8.08
N CYS A 37 2.65 -5.12 8.16
CA CYS A 37 3.31 -3.97 7.51
C CYS A 37 4.39 -3.30 8.35
N ASN A 38 4.53 -3.65 9.62
CA ASN A 38 5.49 -3.02 10.53
C ASN A 38 6.93 -3.52 10.31
N GLY A 39 7.87 -2.63 10.00
CA GLY A 39 9.28 -2.96 9.81
C GLY A 39 9.61 -3.60 8.45
N THR A 40 10.76 -4.26 8.33
CA THR A 40 11.20 -4.87 7.05
C THR A 40 10.51 -6.21 6.77
N PHE A 41 10.54 -6.67 5.52
CA PHE A 41 10.14 -8.04 5.20
C PHE A 41 11.00 -9.05 5.98
N SER A 42 10.39 -10.11 6.49
CA SER A 42 11.01 -11.14 7.33
C SER A 42 10.42 -12.52 7.02
N GLU A 43 11.06 -13.58 7.53
CA GLU A 43 10.55 -14.96 7.37
C GLU A 43 9.16 -15.14 8.01
N ALA A 44 8.92 -14.55 9.19
CA ALA A 44 7.61 -14.56 9.82
C ALA A 44 6.54 -13.94 8.92
N LYS A 45 6.84 -12.81 8.25
CA LYS A 45 5.93 -12.19 7.27
C LYS A 45 5.76 -13.04 6.02
N ASN A 46 6.81 -13.70 5.52
CA ASN A 46 6.66 -14.66 4.44
C ASN A 46 5.68 -15.78 4.82
N ASN A 47 5.82 -16.34 6.03
CA ASN A 47 4.94 -17.39 6.54
C ASN A 47 3.49 -16.91 6.70
N THR A 48 3.27 -15.69 7.20
CA THR A 48 1.95 -15.08 7.27
C THR A 48 1.35 -14.91 5.88
N LEU A 49 2.11 -14.38 4.91
CA LEU A 49 1.64 -14.22 3.54
C LEU A 49 1.30 -15.57 2.89
N GLU A 50 2.14 -16.59 3.07
CA GLU A 50 1.86 -17.95 2.59
C GLU A 50 0.59 -18.56 3.18
N CYS A 51 0.31 -18.25 4.46
CA CYS A 51 -0.96 -18.62 5.09
C CYS A 51 -2.14 -17.89 4.44
N VAL A 52 -2.04 -16.56 4.27
CA VAL A 52 -3.09 -15.74 3.64
C VAL A 52 -3.41 -16.22 2.23
N LEU A 53 -2.39 -16.56 1.43
CA LEU A 53 -2.58 -17.06 0.06
C LEU A 53 -3.34 -18.41 0.02
N LYS A 54 -3.33 -19.19 1.10
CA LYS A 54 -4.07 -20.46 1.22
C LYS A 54 -5.43 -20.29 1.89
N TYR A 55 -5.71 -19.11 2.44
CA TYR A 55 -6.93 -18.84 3.18
C TYR A 55 -8.15 -18.86 2.23
N ASN A 56 -9.27 -19.40 2.71
CA ASN A 56 -10.49 -19.56 1.89
C ASN A 56 -11.35 -18.28 1.85
N HIS A 57 -10.73 -17.14 1.55
CA HIS A 57 -11.36 -15.83 1.39
C HIS A 57 -11.29 -15.38 -0.07
N SER A 58 -12.28 -14.63 -0.57
CA SER A 58 -12.30 -14.18 -1.99
C SER A 58 -11.06 -13.39 -2.36
N ASP A 59 -10.67 -12.44 -1.52
CA ASP A 59 -9.52 -11.57 -1.80
C ASP A 59 -8.18 -12.28 -1.59
N SER A 60 -8.13 -13.27 -0.70
CA SER A 60 -6.98 -14.20 -0.62
C SER A 60 -6.78 -14.99 -1.91
N ARG A 61 -7.89 -15.41 -2.56
CA ARG A 61 -7.81 -16.08 -3.87
C ARG A 61 -7.32 -15.12 -4.96
N ARG A 62 -7.85 -13.90 -5.00
CA ARG A 62 -7.40 -12.86 -5.94
C ARG A 62 -5.91 -12.57 -5.79
N LEU A 63 -5.43 -12.44 -4.56
CA LEU A 63 -4.00 -12.22 -4.27
C LEU A 63 -3.13 -13.43 -4.69
N ARG A 64 -3.62 -14.66 -4.47
CA ARG A 64 -2.96 -15.89 -4.94
C ARG A 64 -2.89 -15.94 -6.46
N ASP A 65 -4.00 -15.69 -7.14
CA ASP A 65 -4.06 -15.71 -8.59
C ASP A 65 -3.13 -14.64 -9.18
N TYR A 66 -3.07 -13.45 -8.57
CA TYR A 66 -2.10 -12.43 -8.94
C TYR A 66 -0.66 -12.93 -8.80
N LYS A 67 -0.30 -13.54 -7.66
CA LYS A 67 1.04 -14.09 -7.43
C LYS A 67 1.42 -15.13 -8.49
N GLU A 68 0.51 -16.05 -8.79
CA GLU A 68 0.74 -17.15 -9.73
C GLU A 68 0.90 -16.64 -11.17
N ASN A 69 0.11 -15.66 -11.58
CA ASN A 69 0.13 -15.13 -12.94
C ASN A 69 1.20 -14.05 -13.18
N SER A 70 1.54 -13.25 -12.16
CA SER A 70 2.57 -12.20 -12.27
C SER A 70 3.99 -12.68 -12.01
N SER A 71 4.15 -13.88 -11.43
CA SER A 71 5.43 -14.34 -10.84
C SER A 71 5.99 -13.39 -9.77
N ALA A 72 5.13 -12.58 -9.11
CA ALA A 72 5.55 -11.68 -8.05
C ALA A 72 6.17 -12.47 -6.88
N THR A 73 7.29 -11.95 -6.36
CA THR A 73 7.92 -12.51 -5.15
C THR A 73 7.12 -12.11 -3.91
N PRO A 74 7.23 -12.87 -2.81
CA PRO A 74 6.62 -12.49 -1.52
C PRO A 74 6.96 -11.07 -1.08
N GLU A 75 8.22 -10.63 -1.26
CA GLU A 75 8.69 -9.27 -0.94
C GLU A 75 7.97 -8.21 -1.77
N GLN A 76 7.74 -8.48 -3.06
CA GLN A 76 7.04 -7.56 -3.95
C GLN A 76 5.57 -7.43 -3.57
N ILE A 77 4.93 -8.53 -3.17
CA ILE A 77 3.55 -8.54 -2.68
C ILE A 77 3.46 -7.76 -1.37
N TRP A 78 4.34 -8.05 -0.41
CA TRP A 78 4.42 -7.32 0.85
C TRP A 78 4.63 -5.82 0.61
N SER A 79 5.59 -5.45 -0.24
CA SER A 79 5.86 -4.04 -0.56
C SER A 79 4.66 -3.37 -1.21
N GLY A 80 3.96 -4.06 -2.13
CA GLY A 80 2.75 -3.56 -2.76
C GLY A 80 1.64 -3.29 -1.74
N LEU A 81 1.36 -4.26 -0.88
CA LEU A 81 0.33 -4.16 0.17
C LEU A 81 0.63 -3.05 1.19
N CYS A 82 1.89 -2.88 1.59
CA CYS A 82 2.24 -2.00 2.71
C CYS A 82 2.72 -0.60 2.29
N THR A 83 3.22 -0.43 1.06
CA THR A 83 3.80 0.86 0.62
C THR A 83 2.87 1.62 -0.32
N ASN A 84 2.17 0.92 -1.20
CA ASN A 84 1.26 1.55 -2.17
C ASN A 84 0.10 0.60 -2.52
N PRO A 85 -0.79 0.32 -1.54
CA PRO A 85 -1.87 -0.64 -1.71
C PRO A 85 -2.79 -0.29 -2.88
N ASN A 86 -3.13 0.98 -3.06
CA ASN A 86 -4.02 1.42 -4.14
C ASN A 86 -3.47 1.07 -5.54
N ALA A 87 -2.18 1.36 -5.79
CA ALA A 87 -1.56 1.00 -7.06
C ALA A 87 -1.42 -0.52 -7.23
N PHE A 88 -1.19 -1.24 -6.13
CA PHE A 88 -1.12 -2.68 -6.13
C PHE A 88 -2.47 -3.34 -6.45
N PHE A 89 -3.56 -2.88 -5.82
CA PHE A 89 -4.92 -3.36 -6.09
C PHE A 89 -5.39 -3.02 -7.50
N ALA A 90 -4.98 -1.86 -8.04
CA ALA A 90 -5.20 -1.51 -9.43
C ALA A 90 -4.51 -2.51 -10.40
N ASN A 91 -3.29 -2.96 -10.09
CA ASN A 91 -2.60 -3.96 -10.89
C ASN A 91 -3.29 -5.33 -10.83
N ILE A 92 -3.80 -5.72 -9.66
CA ILE A 92 -4.57 -6.95 -9.49
C ILE A 92 -5.85 -6.89 -10.32
N SER A 93 -6.63 -5.82 -10.16
CA SER A 93 -7.87 -5.60 -10.92
C SER A 93 -7.63 -5.60 -12.43
N LYS A 94 -6.54 -4.98 -12.89
CA LYS A 94 -6.14 -5.00 -14.31
C LYS A 94 -5.81 -6.41 -14.81
N MET A 95 -5.15 -7.23 -13.99
CA MET A 95 -4.84 -8.62 -14.33
C MET A 95 -6.10 -9.48 -14.41
N GLU A 96 -7.10 -9.20 -13.57
CA GLU A 96 -8.43 -9.83 -13.61
C GLU A 96 -9.28 -9.38 -14.82
N GLY A 97 -8.79 -8.43 -15.63
CA GLY A 97 -9.51 -7.89 -16.77
C GLY A 97 -10.60 -6.88 -16.39
N ARG A 98 -10.59 -6.34 -15.16
CA ARG A 98 -11.53 -5.32 -14.70
C ARG A 98 -11.16 -3.94 -15.24
N ASN A 99 -12.16 -3.08 -15.46
CA ASN A 99 -11.93 -1.72 -15.93
C ASN A 99 -11.41 -0.81 -14.80
N HIS A 100 -10.83 0.34 -15.17
CA HIS A 100 -10.31 1.32 -14.18
C HIS A 100 -11.38 1.88 -13.24
N SER A 101 -12.67 1.84 -13.61
CA SER A 101 -13.79 2.24 -12.77
C SER A 101 -14.23 1.16 -11.77
N GLU A 102 -13.61 -0.02 -11.81
CA GLU A 102 -13.97 -1.22 -11.03
C GLU A 102 -12.77 -1.69 -10.18
N ILE A 103 -11.84 -0.77 -9.85
CA ILE A 103 -10.74 -1.08 -8.93
C ILE A 103 -11.36 -1.32 -7.55
N GLU A 104 -11.39 -2.60 -7.17
CA GLU A 104 -11.83 -3.04 -5.86
C GLU A 104 -10.61 -3.29 -4.99
N ASP A 105 -10.62 -2.69 -3.80
CA ASP A 105 -9.68 -3.00 -2.74
C ASP A 105 -9.76 -4.49 -2.36
N LEU A 106 -8.70 -5.01 -1.75
CA LEU A 106 -8.68 -6.36 -1.22
C LEU A 106 -9.00 -6.30 0.28
N ASP A 107 -10.11 -6.90 0.69
CA ASP A 107 -10.40 -7.11 2.11
C ASP A 107 -9.61 -8.32 2.61
N LEU A 108 -8.46 -8.03 3.23
CA LEU A 108 -7.53 -9.04 3.73
C LEU A 108 -7.42 -9.00 5.26
N GLU A 109 -8.26 -8.24 5.94
CA GLU A 109 -8.15 -8.02 7.38
C GLU A 109 -8.26 -9.33 8.17
N GLU A 110 -9.40 -10.00 8.06
CA GLU A 110 -9.62 -11.29 8.71
C GLU A 110 -8.56 -12.35 8.31
N PRO A 111 -8.21 -12.54 7.02
CA PRO A 111 -7.12 -13.44 6.65
C PRO A 111 -5.78 -13.14 7.34
N PHE A 112 -5.37 -11.87 7.41
CA PHE A 112 -4.11 -11.50 8.05
C PHE A 112 -4.15 -11.73 9.55
N GLU A 113 -5.21 -11.30 10.25
CA GLU A 113 -5.35 -11.52 11.69
C GLU A 113 -5.26 -13.01 12.05
N LYS A 114 -5.98 -13.86 11.33
CA LYS A 114 -5.98 -15.31 11.56
C LYS A 114 -4.61 -15.93 11.28
N CYS A 115 -3.92 -15.47 10.24
CA CYS A 115 -2.63 -16.01 9.89
C CYS A 115 -1.51 -15.54 10.81
N GLU A 116 -1.56 -14.30 11.30
CA GLU A 116 -0.63 -13.80 12.31
C GLU A 116 -0.75 -14.58 13.63
N GLU A 117 -1.99 -14.86 14.09
CA GLU A 117 -2.23 -15.69 15.29
C GLU A 117 -1.61 -17.10 15.15
N VAL A 118 -1.74 -17.71 13.98
CA VAL A 118 -1.17 -19.04 13.69
C VAL A 118 0.36 -19.02 13.66
N VAL A 119 0.97 -17.97 13.12
CA VAL A 119 2.43 -17.85 13.08
C VAL A 119 3.00 -17.59 14.48
N LEU A 120 2.43 -16.64 15.23
CA LEU A 120 2.84 -16.31 16.60
C LEU A 120 2.72 -17.51 17.55
N SER A 121 1.62 -18.27 17.46
CA SER A 121 1.43 -19.47 18.30
C SER A 121 2.45 -20.58 18.01
N LYS A 122 2.93 -20.70 16.77
CA LYS A 122 3.99 -21.65 16.40
C LYS A 122 5.36 -21.22 16.94
N GLU A 123 5.68 -19.93 16.91
CA GLU A 123 6.95 -19.42 17.43
C GLU A 123 7.06 -19.63 18.94
N ILE A 124 5.98 -19.40 19.70
CA ILE A 124 5.91 -19.65 21.15
C ILE A 124 6.07 -21.13 21.47
N SER A 125 5.56 -22.03 20.61
CA SER A 125 5.64 -23.49 20.85
C SER A 125 7.02 -24.09 20.55
N LEU A 126 7.89 -23.35 19.86
CA LEU A 126 9.24 -23.78 19.46
C LEU A 126 10.35 -23.13 20.31
N SER A 127 9.99 -22.26 21.25
CA SER A 127 10.89 -21.59 22.20
C SER A 127 10.87 -22.23 23.58
#